data_AF-E0S4K2-F1
#
_entry.id   AF-E0S4K2-F1
#
_cell.length_a   1.000
_cell.length_b   1.000
_cell.length_c   1.000
_cell.angle_alpha   90.00
_cell.angle_beta   90.00
_cell.angle_gamma   90.00
#
_symmetry.space_group_name_H-M   'P 1'
#
loop_
_entity.id
_entity.type
_entity.pdbx_description
1 polymer ?
#
loop_
_entity_poly.entity_id
_entity_poly.type
_entity_poly.pdbx_seq_one_letter_code
_entity_poly.pdbx_strand_id
1 'polypeptide(L)'
;MENGWSLQDALMIKPVHKVFKDHFGRKFETATDMCRYHGVSYSLYLNRLKSGKSLEEALNPHNKEKYIDHLGNVFNTQKEMCAFHGVSENTYYQRLRAGKTIEEALCKAAIYYKKDSDGKIFCRTKKEKQTLKREWFDHLGNKFSTLDEMCAFHGVERHAFTRDIKKCVSLKEALTPKVSVKVRCTDHLGNEFESITEMCKHHGITLSQYESRKRSDWPLERILSKGDYARRKTCTDHLGNVFESEIKMCQHWGVSDKTYRHRIIYDGWSLEKALTTKDIYTCTDHLGNVYKSKVEMAEHWGQKKGVIKDRLKLGWGIREALIIPNNTSKVYSTSGKKVLFEIDGISYYAFKCPCCNNEYAFTKEEIRSHYANHFEKGDMNEH
;
A
#
# COMPACT_ATOMS: atom_id res chain seq x y z
N MET A 1 4.26 37.69 -56.66
CA MET A 1 3.64 36.49 -57.27
C MET A 1 4.77 35.63 -57.78
N GLU A 2 5.34 34.80 -56.90
CA GLU A 2 6.51 33.97 -57.19
C GLU A 2 6.15 32.53 -56.90
N ASN A 3 5.43 31.92 -57.82
CA ASN A 3 5.36 30.47 -58.06
C ASN A 3 4.43 30.34 -59.26
N GLY A 4 5.02 30.24 -60.46
CA GLY A 4 4.32 30.21 -61.74
C GLY A 4 3.44 28.96 -61.91
N TRP A 5 2.31 28.93 -61.23
CA TRP A 5 1.24 27.96 -61.45
C TRP A 5 0.14 28.66 -62.21
N SER A 6 -0.22 28.16 -63.40
CA SER A 6 -1.36 28.69 -64.13
C SER A 6 -2.67 28.27 -63.44
N LEU A 7 -3.73 29.05 -63.60
CA LEU A 7 -5.06 28.71 -63.08
C LEU A 7 -5.57 27.37 -63.66
N GLN A 8 -5.11 27.00 -64.85
CA GLN A 8 -5.38 25.73 -65.50
C GLN A 8 -4.66 24.56 -64.81
N ASP A 9 -3.43 24.75 -64.33
CA ASP A 9 -2.66 23.72 -63.63
C ASP A 9 -3.30 23.35 -62.28
N ALA A 10 -3.85 24.34 -61.56
CA ALA A 10 -4.56 24.12 -60.30
C ALA A 10 -5.89 23.36 -60.48
N LEU A 11 -6.57 23.55 -61.63
CA LEU A 11 -7.81 22.86 -61.97
C LEU A 11 -7.59 21.44 -62.53
N MET A 12 -6.36 21.09 -62.96
CA MET A 12 -6.01 19.78 -63.51
C MET A 12 -5.46 18.78 -62.48
N ILE A 13 -5.32 19.16 -61.20
CA ILE A 13 -4.99 18.20 -60.15
C ILE A 13 -6.20 17.31 -59.90
N LYS A 14 -6.29 16.22 -60.65
CA LYS A 14 -7.23 15.13 -60.35
C LYS A 14 -6.99 14.72 -58.89
N PRO A 15 -8.02 14.66 -58.04
CA PRO A 15 -7.85 14.21 -56.67
C PRO A 15 -7.20 12.84 -56.72
N VAL A 16 -6.00 12.72 -56.17
CA VAL A 16 -5.35 11.43 -55.96
C VAL A 16 -6.18 10.74 -54.90
N HIS A 17 -7.22 10.02 -55.34
CA HIS A 17 -8.02 9.19 -54.47
C HIS A 17 -7.08 8.14 -53.87
N LYS A 18 -6.63 8.40 -52.64
CA LYS A 18 -5.83 7.46 -51.87
C LYS A 18 -6.72 6.27 -51.55
N VAL A 19 -6.68 5.27 -52.42
CA VAL A 19 -7.46 4.04 -52.24
C VAL A 19 -6.92 3.30 -51.01
N PHE A 20 -7.74 3.18 -49.97
CA PHE A 20 -7.39 2.43 -48.77
C PHE A 20 -7.61 0.94 -49.04
N LYS A 21 -6.61 0.12 -48.73
CA LYS A 21 -6.72 -1.34 -48.86
C LYS A 21 -6.70 -2.00 -47.50
N ASP A 22 -7.58 -2.98 -47.28
CA ASP A 22 -7.49 -3.84 -46.10
C ASP A 22 -6.44 -4.95 -46.29
N HIS A 23 -6.26 -5.77 -45.26
CA HIS A 23 -5.33 -6.90 -45.25
C HIS A 23 -5.75 -8.04 -46.21
N PHE A 24 -6.96 -8.00 -46.76
CA PHE A 24 -7.44 -8.88 -47.82
C PHE A 24 -7.33 -8.26 -49.23
N GLY A 25 -6.78 -7.04 -49.34
CA GLY A 25 -6.63 -6.32 -50.60
C GLY A 25 -7.89 -5.63 -51.12
N ARG A 26 -8.98 -5.60 -50.34
CA ARG A 26 -10.23 -4.93 -50.69
C ARG A 26 -10.04 -3.42 -50.63
N LYS A 27 -10.58 -2.71 -51.61
CA LYS A 27 -10.42 -1.26 -51.79
C LYS A 27 -11.59 -0.51 -51.15
N PHE A 28 -11.28 0.52 -50.40
CA PHE A 28 -12.23 1.42 -49.75
C PHE A 28 -11.93 2.87 -50.14
N GLU A 29 -12.98 3.68 -50.23
CA GLU A 29 -12.89 5.10 -50.56
C GLU A 29 -12.25 5.90 -49.43
N THR A 30 -12.54 5.53 -48.17
CA THR A 30 -11.94 6.13 -46.99
C THR A 30 -11.51 5.08 -45.96
N ALA A 31 -10.51 5.42 -45.14
CA ALA A 31 -10.12 4.60 -44.01
C ALA A 31 -11.26 4.42 -42.98
N THR A 32 -12.17 5.39 -42.88
CA THR A 32 -13.35 5.32 -42.01
C THR A 32 -14.33 4.26 -42.49
N ASP A 33 -14.56 4.15 -43.79
CA ASP A 33 -15.44 3.13 -44.37
C ASP A 33 -14.83 1.73 -44.25
N MET A 34 -13.50 1.62 -44.42
CA MET A 34 -12.76 0.39 -44.12
C MET A 34 -12.93 -0.03 -42.65
N CYS A 35 -12.76 0.91 -41.71
CA CYS A 35 -12.94 0.64 -40.28
C CYS A 35 -14.38 0.25 -39.94
N ARG A 36 -15.37 0.92 -40.54
CA ARG A 36 -16.80 0.62 -40.37
C ARG A 36 -17.14 -0.77 -40.89
N TYR A 37 -16.60 -1.15 -42.05
CA TYR A 37 -16.79 -2.48 -42.65
C TYR A 37 -16.28 -3.60 -41.74
N HIS A 38 -15.11 -3.40 -41.12
CA HIS A 38 -14.51 -4.37 -40.19
C HIS A 38 -15.01 -4.25 -38.75
N GLY A 39 -15.98 -3.37 -38.46
CA GLY A 39 -16.56 -3.21 -37.11
C GLY A 39 -15.62 -2.58 -36.08
N VAL A 40 -14.63 -1.80 -36.51
CA VAL A 40 -13.63 -1.14 -35.66
C VAL A 40 -13.84 0.39 -35.71
N SER A 41 -13.71 1.07 -34.57
CA SER A 41 -13.72 2.54 -34.55
C SER A 41 -12.46 3.11 -35.22
N TYR A 42 -12.61 4.16 -36.02
CA TYR A 42 -11.49 4.86 -36.66
C TYR A 42 -10.41 5.33 -35.65
N SER A 43 -10.84 5.78 -34.47
CA SER A 43 -9.91 6.19 -33.40
C SER A 43 -9.11 5.02 -32.81
N LEU A 44 -9.73 3.85 -32.70
CA LEU A 44 -9.09 2.63 -32.22
C LEU A 44 -8.08 2.10 -33.26
N TYR A 45 -8.45 2.13 -34.54
CA TYR A 45 -7.57 1.80 -35.66
C TYR A 45 -6.30 2.66 -35.67
N LEU A 46 -6.43 3.99 -35.55
CA LEU A 46 -5.28 4.91 -35.51
C LEU A 46 -4.38 4.68 -34.28
N ASN A 47 -4.96 4.45 -33.10
CA ASN A 47 -4.18 4.15 -31.90
C ASN A 47 -3.39 2.84 -32.04
N ARG A 48 -3.99 1.80 -32.64
CA ARG A 48 -3.32 0.51 -32.87
C ARG A 48 -2.13 0.64 -33.82
N LEU A 49 -2.25 1.44 -34.90
CA LEU A 49 -1.12 1.73 -35.79
C LEU A 49 -0.01 2.54 -35.10
N LYS A 50 -0.37 3.53 -34.29
CA LYS A 50 0.60 4.32 -33.51
C LYS A 50 1.36 3.47 -32.49
N SER A 51 0.71 2.45 -31.94
CA SER A 51 1.33 1.45 -31.06
C SER A 51 2.13 0.37 -31.82
N GLY A 52 2.26 0.47 -33.14
CA GLY A 52 3.09 -0.44 -33.95
C GLY A 52 2.42 -1.76 -34.35
N LYS A 53 1.09 -1.91 -34.20
CA LYS A 53 0.37 -3.13 -34.61
C LYS A 53 0.23 -3.23 -36.13
N SER A 54 0.14 -4.46 -36.64
CA SER A 54 -0.02 -4.71 -38.08
C SER A 54 -1.39 -4.24 -38.60
N LEU A 55 -1.52 -4.06 -39.92
CA LEU A 55 -2.79 -3.64 -40.54
C LEU A 55 -3.93 -4.65 -40.28
N GLU A 56 -3.61 -5.95 -40.28
CA GLU A 56 -4.53 -7.03 -39.93
C GLU A 56 -4.99 -6.93 -38.47
N GLU A 57 -4.06 -6.75 -37.53
CA GLU A 57 -4.37 -6.59 -36.11
C GLU A 57 -5.12 -5.30 -35.80
N ALA A 58 -4.85 -4.23 -36.55
CA ALA A 58 -5.50 -2.94 -36.42
C ALA A 58 -6.98 -3.01 -36.83
N LEU A 59 -7.27 -3.75 -37.91
CA LEU A 59 -8.61 -3.94 -38.47
C LEU A 59 -9.37 -5.12 -37.86
N ASN A 60 -8.76 -5.93 -36.99
CA ASN A 60 -9.46 -7.01 -36.32
C ASN A 60 -10.43 -6.46 -35.23
N PRO A 61 -11.76 -6.70 -35.35
CA PRO A 61 -12.73 -6.29 -34.34
C PRO A 61 -12.59 -7.04 -33.02
N HIS A 62 -11.93 -8.21 -33.03
CA HIS A 62 -11.85 -9.15 -31.92
C HIS A 62 -10.57 -9.03 -31.08
N ASN A 63 -9.84 -7.92 -31.15
CA ASN A 63 -8.80 -7.62 -30.15
C ASN A 63 -9.41 -7.09 -28.83
N LYS A 64 -10.45 -7.78 -28.33
CA LYS A 64 -10.69 -7.90 -26.90
C LYS A 64 -9.86 -9.10 -26.51
N GLU A 65 -8.80 -8.88 -25.74
CA GLU A 65 -8.07 -9.99 -25.11
C GLU A 65 -9.12 -10.93 -24.51
N LYS A 66 -9.23 -12.15 -25.06
CA LYS A 66 -10.15 -13.13 -24.51
C LYS A 66 -9.67 -13.39 -23.08
N TYR A 67 -10.59 -13.31 -22.13
CA TYR A 67 -10.25 -13.47 -20.72
C TYR A 67 -10.19 -14.96 -20.44
N ILE A 68 -9.01 -15.45 -20.04
CA ILE A 68 -8.79 -16.85 -19.71
C ILE A 68 -8.79 -16.98 -18.19
N ASP A 69 -9.61 -17.87 -17.65
CA ASP A 69 -9.58 -18.18 -16.22
C ASP A 69 -8.42 -19.14 -15.84
N HIS A 70 -8.25 -19.38 -14.55
CA HIS A 70 -7.26 -20.32 -14.01
C HIS A 70 -7.51 -21.80 -14.39
N LEU A 71 -8.67 -22.11 -15.01
CA LEU A 71 -9.06 -23.45 -15.46
C LEU A 71 -8.91 -23.62 -16.99
N GLY A 72 -8.50 -22.56 -17.70
CA GLY A 72 -8.37 -22.55 -19.16
C GLY A 72 -9.67 -22.24 -19.92
N ASN A 73 -10.75 -21.85 -19.24
CA ASN A 73 -11.99 -21.42 -19.89
C ASN A 73 -11.80 -20.02 -20.48
N VAL A 74 -12.39 -19.80 -21.65
CA VAL A 74 -12.21 -18.59 -22.45
C VAL A 74 -13.50 -17.78 -22.49
N PHE A 75 -13.44 -16.52 -22.07
CA PHE A 75 -14.57 -15.60 -21.97
C PHE A 75 -14.39 -14.37 -22.87
N ASN A 76 -15.50 -13.83 -23.36
CA ASN A 76 -15.47 -12.64 -24.23
C ASN A 76 -15.34 -11.35 -23.43
N THR A 77 -15.74 -11.36 -22.16
CA THR A 77 -15.60 -10.23 -21.25
C THR A 77 -15.15 -10.67 -19.85
N GLN A 78 -14.43 -9.78 -19.17
CA GLN A 78 -14.03 -9.99 -17.78
C GLN A 78 -15.26 -10.13 -16.86
N LYS A 79 -16.34 -9.41 -17.18
CA LYS A 79 -17.62 -9.49 -16.46
C LYS A 79 -18.26 -10.87 -16.57
N GLU A 80 -18.25 -11.49 -17.74
CA GLU A 80 -18.70 -12.87 -17.95
C GLU A 80 -17.84 -13.86 -17.15
N MET A 81 -16.51 -13.72 -17.22
CA MET A 81 -15.57 -14.55 -16.44
C MET A 81 -15.84 -14.42 -14.93
N CYS A 82 -15.98 -13.20 -14.41
CA CYS A 82 -16.26 -12.94 -13.01
C CYS A 82 -17.64 -13.50 -12.59
N ALA A 83 -18.66 -13.34 -13.44
CA ALA A 83 -20.00 -13.87 -13.21
C ALA A 83 -20.01 -15.41 -13.17
N PHE A 84 -19.25 -16.07 -14.05
CA PHE A 84 -19.08 -17.52 -14.07
C PHE A 84 -18.53 -18.05 -12.74
N HIS A 85 -17.55 -17.35 -12.15
CA HIS A 85 -17.01 -17.69 -10.83
C HIS A 85 -17.80 -17.09 -9.64
N GLY A 86 -18.93 -16.41 -9.90
CA GLY A 86 -19.78 -15.81 -8.86
C GLY A 86 -19.11 -14.67 -8.08
N VAL A 87 -18.12 -14.00 -8.67
CA VAL A 87 -17.37 -12.85 -8.13
C VAL A 87 -17.80 -11.58 -8.86
N SER A 88 -17.88 -10.45 -8.15
CA SER A 88 -18.14 -9.17 -8.83
C SER A 88 -16.87 -8.67 -9.52
N GLU A 89 -17.00 -8.04 -10.68
CA GLU A 89 -15.89 -7.46 -11.43
C GLU A 89 -15.02 -6.52 -10.57
N ASN A 90 -15.67 -5.68 -9.74
CA ASN A 90 -14.99 -4.80 -8.80
C ASN A 90 -14.17 -5.57 -7.74
N THR A 91 -14.72 -6.65 -7.19
CA THR A 91 -14.00 -7.51 -6.23
C THR A 91 -12.78 -8.18 -6.85
N TYR A 92 -12.91 -8.65 -8.10
CA TYR A 92 -11.79 -9.23 -8.84
C TYR A 92 -10.67 -8.20 -9.07
N TYR A 93 -11.01 -6.98 -9.51
CA TYR A 93 -10.04 -5.90 -9.69
C TYR A 93 -9.33 -5.49 -8.39
N GLN A 94 -10.05 -5.37 -7.27
CA GLN A 94 -9.46 -5.04 -5.98
C GLN A 94 -8.45 -6.11 -5.52
N ARG A 95 -8.74 -7.39 -5.77
CA ARG A 95 -7.86 -8.50 -5.43
C ARG A 95 -6.60 -8.51 -6.28
N LEU A 96 -6.71 -8.28 -7.59
CA LEU A 96 -5.53 -8.14 -8.46
C LEU A 96 -4.64 -6.96 -8.02
N ARG A 97 -5.23 -5.81 -7.66
CA ARG A 97 -4.48 -4.66 -7.12
C ARG A 97 -3.80 -4.95 -5.80
N ALA A 98 -4.34 -5.87 -5.00
CA ALA A 98 -3.73 -6.35 -3.77
C ALA A 98 -2.65 -7.42 -4.01
N GLY A 99 -2.27 -7.69 -5.27
CA GLY A 99 -1.23 -8.65 -5.64
C GLY A 99 -1.68 -10.12 -5.64
N LYS A 100 -3.00 -10.38 -5.65
CA LYS A 100 -3.54 -11.74 -5.69
C LYS A 100 -3.44 -12.34 -7.10
N THR A 101 -3.27 -13.67 -7.19
CA THR A 101 -3.26 -14.37 -8.48
C THR A 101 -4.64 -14.37 -9.12
N ILE A 102 -4.74 -14.65 -10.42
CA ILE A 102 -6.04 -14.75 -11.14
C ILE A 102 -6.94 -15.82 -10.49
N GLU A 103 -6.35 -16.95 -10.07
CA GLU A 103 -7.03 -18.01 -9.32
C GLU A 103 -7.60 -17.47 -8.00
N GLU A 104 -6.79 -16.82 -7.17
CA GLU A 104 -7.23 -16.25 -5.89
C GLU A 104 -8.26 -15.11 -6.09
N ALA A 105 -8.12 -14.33 -7.16
CA ALA A 105 -8.99 -13.22 -7.47
C ALA A 105 -10.40 -13.69 -7.88
N LEU A 106 -10.49 -14.74 -8.69
CA LEU A 106 -11.73 -15.40 -9.12
C LEU A 106 -12.28 -16.38 -8.08
N CYS A 107 -11.47 -16.82 -7.12
CA CYS A 107 -11.94 -17.66 -6.03
C CYS A 107 -12.76 -16.81 -5.05
N LYS A 108 -14.08 -17.03 -5.01
CA LYS A 108 -14.90 -16.54 -3.90
C LYS A 108 -14.44 -17.31 -2.66
N ALA A 109 -14.15 -16.64 -1.54
CA ALA A 109 -13.79 -17.30 -0.28
C ALA A 109 -14.83 -18.34 0.24
N ALA A 110 -15.95 -18.52 -0.47
CA ALA A 110 -17.01 -19.49 -0.22
C ALA A 110 -17.13 -20.62 -1.26
N ILE A 111 -16.36 -20.64 -2.35
CA ILE A 111 -16.37 -21.70 -3.39
C ILE A 111 -15.06 -22.47 -3.27
N TYR A 112 -15.15 -23.74 -2.83
CA TYR A 112 -14.01 -24.65 -2.82
C TYR A 112 -14.05 -25.49 -4.09
N TYR A 113 -12.94 -25.52 -4.84
CA TYR A 113 -12.74 -26.45 -5.94
C TYR A 113 -12.25 -27.78 -5.38
N LYS A 114 -12.87 -28.91 -5.78
CA LYS A 114 -12.37 -30.26 -5.52
C LYS A 114 -12.12 -30.95 -6.86
N LYS A 115 -11.04 -31.74 -6.92
CA LYS A 115 -10.75 -32.66 -8.02
C LYS A 115 -11.40 -34.01 -7.73
N ASP A 116 -12.10 -34.56 -8.71
CA ASP A 116 -12.56 -35.94 -8.66
C ASP A 116 -11.43 -36.91 -9.06
N SER A 117 -11.67 -38.22 -8.92
CA SER A 117 -10.72 -39.30 -9.27
C SER A 117 -10.23 -39.24 -10.72
N ASP A 118 -11.00 -38.62 -11.61
CA ASP A 118 -10.69 -38.47 -13.04
C ASP A 118 -10.09 -37.09 -13.39
N GLY A 119 -9.70 -36.30 -12.39
CA GLY A 119 -9.04 -34.99 -12.59
C GLY A 119 -9.95 -33.84 -13.02
N LYS A 120 -11.26 -34.06 -13.13
CA LYS A 120 -12.24 -33.01 -13.46
C LYS A 120 -12.54 -32.12 -12.26
N ILE A 121 -12.53 -30.79 -12.47
CA ILE A 121 -12.72 -29.77 -11.42
C ILE A 121 -14.17 -29.28 -11.45
N PHE A 122 -14.86 -29.34 -10.31
CA PHE A 122 -16.24 -28.85 -10.18
C PHE A 122 -16.38 -27.80 -9.08
N CYS A 123 -17.28 -26.83 -9.28
CA CYS A 123 -17.63 -25.79 -8.32
C CYS A 123 -18.86 -26.22 -7.48
N ARG A 124 -18.80 -26.03 -6.15
CA ARG A 124 -19.95 -26.29 -5.25
C ARG A 124 -20.47 -25.01 -4.62
N THR A 125 -21.79 -24.86 -4.56
CA THR A 125 -22.43 -23.70 -3.93
C THR A 125 -22.64 -23.92 -2.43
N LYS A 126 -22.76 -22.83 -1.66
CA LYS A 126 -23.00 -22.86 -0.20
C LYS A 126 -24.24 -23.67 0.20
N LYS A 127 -25.21 -23.83 -0.69
CA LYS A 127 -26.48 -24.56 -0.46
C LYS A 127 -26.28 -26.09 -0.43
N GLU A 128 -25.26 -26.61 -1.13
CA GLU A 128 -24.95 -28.06 -1.19
C GLU A 128 -24.00 -28.52 -0.08
N LYS A 129 -23.36 -27.58 0.64
CA LYS A 129 -22.47 -27.90 1.76
C LYS A 129 -23.22 -28.48 2.97
N GLN A 130 -24.52 -28.27 3.07
CA GLN A 130 -25.31 -28.67 4.23
C GLN A 130 -25.65 -30.16 4.26
N THR A 131 -25.43 -30.91 3.16
CA THR A 131 -25.83 -32.34 3.05
C THR A 131 -24.68 -33.34 2.99
N LEU A 132 -23.40 -32.92 3.03
CA LEU A 132 -22.25 -33.84 3.07
C LEU A 132 -21.62 -33.82 4.46
N LYS A 133 -21.90 -34.85 5.27
CA LYS A 133 -21.12 -35.16 6.48
C LYS A 133 -19.65 -35.28 6.07
N ARG A 134 -18.81 -34.37 6.55
CA ARG A 134 -17.35 -34.47 6.38
C ARG A 134 -16.85 -35.64 7.21
N GLU A 135 -16.22 -36.60 6.55
CA GLU A 135 -15.53 -37.72 7.20
C GLU A 135 -14.15 -37.24 7.64
N TRP A 136 -13.77 -37.56 8.88
CA TRP A 136 -12.50 -37.15 9.48
C TRP A 136 -11.60 -38.37 9.63
N PHE A 137 -10.32 -38.22 9.32
CA PHE A 137 -9.33 -39.28 9.42
C PHE A 137 -8.18 -38.85 10.30
N ASP A 138 -7.72 -39.73 11.20
CA ASP A 138 -6.50 -39.51 11.96
C ASP A 138 -5.24 -39.88 11.15
N HIS A 139 -4.07 -39.77 11.80
CA HIS A 139 -2.79 -40.13 11.21
C HIS A 139 -2.55 -41.65 11.10
N LEU A 140 -3.46 -42.47 11.64
CA LEU A 140 -3.44 -43.94 11.62
C LEU A 140 -4.44 -44.51 10.59
N GLY A 141 -5.28 -43.65 9.99
CA GLY A 141 -6.32 -44.04 9.03
C GLY A 141 -7.68 -44.36 9.66
N ASN A 142 -7.86 -44.15 10.97
CA ASN A 142 -9.14 -44.33 11.64
C ASN A 142 -10.14 -43.26 11.19
N LYS A 143 -11.39 -43.66 11.02
CA LYS A 143 -12.47 -42.81 10.51
C LYS A 143 -13.38 -42.33 11.66
N PHE A 144 -13.63 -41.03 11.69
CA PHE A 144 -14.48 -40.37 12.69
C PHE A 144 -15.62 -39.59 12.01
N SER A 145 -16.77 -39.54 12.67
CA SER A 145 -17.95 -38.86 12.12
C SER A 145 -17.89 -37.35 12.36
N THR A 146 -17.16 -36.94 13.40
CA THR A 146 -16.90 -35.54 13.73
C THR A 146 -15.44 -35.29 14.10
N LEU A 147 -14.99 -34.05 13.93
CA LEU A 147 -13.68 -33.62 14.43
C LEU A 147 -13.58 -33.76 15.96
N ASP A 148 -14.70 -33.58 16.65
CA ASP A 148 -14.79 -33.75 18.10
C ASP A 148 -14.44 -35.15 18.56
N GLU A 149 -15.03 -36.16 17.89
CA GLU A 149 -14.74 -37.57 18.18
C GLU A 149 -13.27 -37.90 17.95
N MET A 150 -12.68 -37.43 16.86
CA MET A 150 -11.25 -37.63 16.57
C MET A 150 -10.36 -36.97 17.64
N CYS A 151 -10.66 -35.73 18.00
CA CYS A 151 -9.94 -34.99 19.04
C CYS A 151 -10.08 -35.66 20.42
N ALA A 152 -11.28 -36.12 20.77
CA ALA A 152 -11.55 -36.82 22.03
C ALA A 152 -10.82 -38.17 22.12
N PHE A 153 -10.80 -38.94 21.03
CA PHE A 153 -10.09 -40.22 20.95
C PHE A 153 -8.59 -40.07 21.24
N HIS A 154 -7.98 -38.99 20.74
CA HIS A 154 -6.56 -38.70 20.98
C HIS A 154 -6.30 -37.85 22.23
N GLY A 155 -7.31 -37.51 23.04
CA GLY A 155 -7.13 -36.70 24.25
C GLY A 155 -6.65 -35.27 23.98
N VAL A 156 -6.96 -34.69 22.82
CA VAL A 156 -6.56 -33.34 22.41
C VAL A 156 -7.77 -32.42 22.35
N GLU A 157 -7.65 -31.19 22.84
CA GLU A 157 -8.74 -30.22 22.67
C GLU A 157 -8.89 -29.77 21.21
N ARG A 158 -10.14 -29.75 20.72
CA ARG A 158 -10.55 -29.24 19.38
C ARG A 158 -9.87 -27.94 18.98
N HIS A 159 -9.79 -26.98 19.91
CA HIS A 159 -9.19 -25.68 19.67
C HIS A 159 -7.67 -25.76 19.53
N ALA A 160 -7.02 -26.59 20.35
CA ALA A 160 -5.58 -26.84 20.25
C ALA A 160 -5.21 -27.51 18.93
N PHE A 161 -5.95 -28.55 18.53
CA PHE A 161 -5.80 -29.21 17.23
C PHE A 161 -5.95 -28.21 16.07
N THR A 162 -7.04 -27.41 16.09
CA THR A 162 -7.30 -26.42 15.02
C THR A 162 -6.21 -25.36 14.92
N ARG A 163 -5.67 -24.91 16.06
CA ARG A 163 -4.57 -23.94 16.12
C ARG A 163 -3.29 -24.53 15.52
N ASP A 164 -2.99 -25.79 15.83
CA ASP A 164 -1.78 -26.45 15.38
C ASP A 164 -1.82 -26.73 13.87
N ILE A 165 -2.96 -27.18 13.34
CA ILE A 165 -3.17 -27.31 11.88
C ILE A 165 -3.04 -25.95 11.17
N LYS A 166 -3.56 -24.85 11.75
CA LYS A 166 -3.38 -23.49 11.19
C LYS A 166 -1.93 -23.03 11.16
N LYS A 167 -1.09 -23.56 12.05
CA LYS A 167 0.37 -23.31 12.10
C LYS A 167 1.16 -24.29 11.22
N CYS A 168 0.48 -25.08 10.40
CA CYS A 168 1.09 -26.12 9.54
C CYS A 168 1.84 -27.21 10.32
N VAL A 169 1.43 -27.47 11.56
CA VAL A 169 1.93 -28.60 12.37
C VAL A 169 1.41 -29.91 11.76
N SER A 170 2.21 -30.98 11.82
CA SER A 170 1.83 -32.28 11.23
C SER A 170 0.58 -32.85 11.90
N LEU A 171 -0.24 -33.61 11.15
CA LEU A 171 -1.47 -34.23 11.69
C LEU A 171 -1.20 -35.11 12.90
N LYS A 172 -0.10 -35.87 12.86
CA LYS A 172 0.36 -36.72 13.97
C LYS A 172 0.65 -35.87 15.21
N GLU A 173 1.45 -34.83 15.08
CA GLU A 173 1.84 -33.96 16.21
C GLU A 173 0.66 -33.14 16.74
N ALA A 174 -0.24 -32.70 15.88
CA ALA A 174 -1.47 -32.01 16.28
C ALA A 174 -2.42 -32.92 17.09
N LEU A 175 -2.34 -34.25 16.89
CA LEU A 175 -3.08 -35.27 17.63
C LEU A 175 -2.28 -35.87 18.81
N THR A 176 -1.09 -35.35 19.12
CA THR A 176 -0.39 -35.73 20.34
C THR A 176 -0.80 -34.84 21.51
N PRO A 177 -1.24 -35.40 22.66
CA PRO A 177 -1.49 -34.63 23.86
C PRO A 177 -0.26 -33.86 24.30
N LYS A 178 -0.35 -32.53 24.33
CA LYS A 178 0.70 -31.67 24.87
C LYS A 178 0.46 -31.50 26.37
N VAL A 179 1.32 -32.08 27.21
CA VAL A 179 1.29 -31.85 28.65
C VAL A 179 1.67 -30.39 28.91
N SER A 180 0.69 -29.55 29.26
CA SER A 180 0.97 -28.18 29.69
C SER A 180 1.54 -28.22 31.10
N VAL A 181 2.86 -28.17 31.22
CA VAL A 181 3.52 -27.98 32.52
C VAL A 181 3.15 -26.59 33.03
N LYS A 182 2.41 -26.53 34.14
CA LYS A 182 2.17 -25.26 34.84
C LYS A 182 3.49 -24.84 35.47
N VAL A 183 4.01 -23.70 35.02
CA VAL A 183 5.24 -23.11 35.57
C VAL A 183 4.83 -22.18 36.69
N ARG A 184 5.32 -22.47 37.90
CA ARG A 184 5.16 -21.60 39.06
C ARG A 184 5.82 -20.24 38.82
N CYS A 185 5.21 -19.18 39.32
CA CYS A 185 5.71 -17.81 39.16
C CYS A 185 5.47 -16.97 40.41
N THR A 186 6.33 -15.98 40.62
CA THR A 186 6.21 -14.99 41.70
C THR A 186 5.80 -13.62 41.16
N ASP A 187 4.99 -12.89 41.93
CA ASP A 187 4.71 -11.47 41.65
C ASP A 187 5.82 -10.55 42.19
N HIS A 188 5.63 -9.24 42.00
CA HIS A 188 6.53 -8.19 42.49
C HIS A 188 6.46 -7.98 44.02
N LEU A 189 5.50 -8.61 44.71
CA LEU A 189 5.32 -8.55 46.16
C LEU A 189 5.83 -9.81 46.86
N GLY A 190 6.33 -10.79 46.10
CA GLY A 190 6.83 -12.07 46.60
C GLY A 190 5.77 -13.16 46.77
N ASN A 191 4.53 -12.96 46.30
CA ASN A 191 3.50 -13.99 46.32
C ASN A 191 3.77 -15.06 45.25
N GLU A 192 3.72 -16.33 45.62
CA GLU A 192 3.88 -17.47 44.70
C GLU A 192 2.54 -17.91 44.12
N PHE A 193 2.51 -18.18 42.81
CA PHE A 193 1.35 -18.66 42.07
C PHE A 193 1.69 -19.92 41.28
N GLU A 194 0.72 -20.83 41.17
CA GLU A 194 0.87 -22.08 40.40
C GLU A 194 0.94 -21.84 38.89
N SER A 195 0.49 -20.67 38.41
CA SER A 195 0.64 -20.25 37.01
C SER A 195 0.52 -18.73 36.82
N ILE A 196 1.07 -18.22 35.72
CA ILE A 196 0.91 -16.80 35.32
C ILE A 196 -0.56 -16.42 35.19
N THR A 197 -1.42 -17.34 34.73
CA THR A 197 -2.87 -17.11 34.62
C THR A 197 -3.49 -16.84 35.99
N GLU A 198 -3.05 -17.54 37.03
CA GLU A 198 -3.53 -17.40 38.39
C GLU A 198 -3.04 -16.11 39.04
N MET A 199 -1.77 -15.77 38.81
CA MET A 199 -1.21 -14.46 39.16
C MET A 199 -2.00 -13.32 38.49
N CYS A 200 -2.29 -13.43 37.18
CA CYS A 200 -3.06 -12.43 36.45
C CYS A 200 -4.48 -12.26 37.02
N LYS A 201 -5.15 -13.38 37.36
CA LYS A 201 -6.48 -13.37 38.01
C LYS A 201 -6.43 -12.66 39.37
N HIS A 202 -5.43 -12.97 40.20
CA HIS A 202 -5.25 -12.34 41.51
C HIS A 202 -5.11 -10.82 41.39
N HIS A 203 -4.32 -10.35 40.42
CA HIS A 203 -4.15 -8.92 40.16
C HIS A 203 -5.29 -8.27 39.33
N GLY A 204 -6.29 -9.03 38.91
CA GLY A 204 -7.44 -8.52 38.15
C GLY A 204 -7.09 -8.05 36.73
N ILE A 205 -6.09 -8.66 36.09
CA ILE A 205 -5.70 -8.41 34.70
C ILE A 205 -5.89 -9.68 33.85
N THR A 206 -6.06 -9.52 32.54
CA THR A 206 -6.13 -10.67 31.62
C THR A 206 -4.73 -11.13 31.21
N LEU A 207 -4.59 -12.42 30.88
CA LEU A 207 -3.33 -12.97 30.38
C LEU A 207 -2.83 -12.23 29.13
N SER A 208 -3.75 -11.80 28.26
CA SER A 208 -3.42 -11.00 27.08
C SER A 208 -2.84 -9.62 27.43
N GLN A 209 -3.37 -8.95 28.47
CA GLN A 209 -2.81 -7.69 28.97
C GLN A 209 -1.41 -7.89 29.55
N TYR A 210 -1.21 -8.97 30.31
CA TYR A 210 0.10 -9.35 30.84
C TYR A 210 1.12 -9.57 29.72
N GLU A 211 0.81 -10.41 28.73
CA GLU A 211 1.69 -10.71 27.60
C GLU A 211 2.00 -9.48 26.75
N SER A 212 1.00 -8.61 26.52
CA SER A 212 1.22 -7.38 25.76
C SER A 212 2.18 -6.43 26.49
N ARG A 213 1.98 -6.22 27.79
CA ARG A 213 2.84 -5.33 28.60
C ARG A 213 4.25 -5.91 28.76
N LYS A 214 4.37 -7.24 28.91
CA LYS A 214 5.64 -7.96 28.93
C LYS A 214 6.40 -7.84 27.62
N ARG A 215 5.73 -7.94 26.46
CA ARG A 215 6.34 -7.72 25.14
C ARG A 215 6.84 -6.28 24.94
N SER A 216 6.25 -5.32 25.65
CA SER A 216 6.67 -3.92 25.66
C SER A 216 7.73 -3.62 26.73
N ASP A 217 8.30 -4.65 27.36
CA ASP A 217 9.37 -4.55 28.35
C ASP A 217 9.02 -3.68 29.57
N TRP A 218 7.76 -3.74 30.02
CA TRP A 218 7.34 -3.03 31.23
C TRP A 218 7.86 -3.74 32.47
N PRO A 219 8.18 -3.01 33.56
CA PRO A 219 8.52 -3.63 34.83
C PRO A 219 7.35 -4.45 35.39
N LEU A 220 7.63 -5.58 36.05
CA LEU A 220 6.63 -6.57 36.49
C LEU A 220 5.52 -5.96 37.36
N GLU A 221 5.86 -5.05 38.27
CA GLU A 221 4.91 -4.27 39.06
C GLU A 221 3.87 -3.56 38.17
N ARG A 222 4.35 -2.88 37.13
CA ARG A 222 3.51 -2.15 36.17
C ARG A 222 2.72 -3.09 35.26
N ILE A 223 3.27 -4.26 34.94
CA ILE A 223 2.56 -5.31 34.21
C ILE A 223 1.34 -5.77 35.00
N LEU A 224 1.51 -6.03 36.30
CA LEU A 224 0.49 -6.56 37.21
C LEU A 224 -0.46 -5.49 37.77
N SER A 225 -0.18 -4.20 37.55
CA SER A 225 -1.12 -3.14 37.91
C SER A 225 -2.46 -3.27 37.17
N LYS A 226 -3.57 -3.15 37.91
CA LYS A 226 -4.93 -3.09 37.35
C LYS A 226 -4.99 -2.07 36.21
N GLY A 227 -5.74 -2.39 35.16
CA GLY A 227 -5.91 -1.57 33.95
C GLY A 227 -6.59 -0.22 34.14
N ASP A 228 -6.38 0.44 35.28
CA ASP A 228 -7.00 1.70 35.68
C ASP A 228 -6.38 2.94 35.01
N TYR A 229 -5.37 2.77 34.15
CA TYR A 229 -4.85 3.87 33.33
C TYR A 229 -5.91 4.46 32.37
N ALA A 230 -7.02 3.74 32.13
CA ALA A 230 -8.16 4.28 31.37
C ALA A 230 -9.24 4.94 32.26
N ARG A 231 -9.14 4.89 33.60
CA ARG A 231 -10.20 5.33 34.52
C ARG A 231 -9.77 6.18 35.71
N ARG A 232 -8.48 6.51 35.90
CA ARG A 232 -8.13 7.62 36.80
C ARG A 232 -8.46 8.94 36.11
N LYS A 233 -9.68 9.40 36.38
CA LYS A 233 -10.22 10.74 36.09
C LYS A 233 -9.51 11.86 36.85
N THR A 234 -8.41 11.60 37.56
CA THR A 234 -7.68 12.67 38.23
C THR A 234 -6.17 12.43 38.21
N CYS A 235 -5.40 13.45 37.86
CA CYS A 235 -3.94 13.46 37.92
C CYS A 235 -3.47 14.68 38.71
N THR A 236 -2.36 14.54 39.43
CA THR A 236 -1.74 15.63 40.19
C THR A 236 -0.50 16.15 39.48
N ASP A 237 -0.32 17.47 39.45
CA ASP A 237 0.94 18.06 38.98
C ASP A 237 2.03 18.04 40.07
N HIS A 238 3.20 18.59 39.75
CA HIS A 238 4.34 18.69 40.66
C HIS A 238 4.13 19.66 41.83
N LEU A 239 3.08 20.49 41.79
CA LEU A 239 2.69 21.41 42.86
C LEU A 239 1.56 20.83 43.73
N GLY A 240 1.08 19.62 43.43
CA GLY A 240 -0.01 18.95 44.14
C GLY A 240 -1.41 19.35 43.67
N ASN A 241 -1.55 20.10 42.58
CA ASN A 241 -2.86 20.46 42.02
C ASN A 241 -3.50 19.24 41.36
N VAL A 242 -4.77 18.96 41.68
CA VAL A 242 -5.51 17.83 41.12
C VAL A 242 -6.31 18.29 39.89
N PHE A 243 -6.09 17.64 38.75
CA PHE A 243 -6.77 17.89 37.48
C PHE A 243 -7.64 16.70 37.10
N GLU A 244 -8.77 16.94 36.42
CA GLU A 244 -9.70 15.86 35.99
C GLU A 244 -9.16 14.95 34.87
N SER A 245 -8.01 15.27 34.28
CA SER A 245 -7.32 14.40 33.32
C SER A 245 -5.92 14.94 33.04
N GLU A 246 -5.03 14.06 32.56
CA GLU A 246 -3.71 14.44 32.06
C GLU A 246 -3.81 15.50 30.97
N ILE A 247 -4.85 15.45 30.13
CA ILE A 247 -5.07 16.42 29.07
C ILE A 247 -5.34 17.80 29.66
N LYS A 248 -6.21 17.91 30.68
CA LYS A 248 -6.48 19.19 31.37
C LYS A 248 -5.23 19.71 32.10
N MET A 249 -4.46 18.83 32.72
CA MET A 249 -3.19 19.20 33.34
C MET A 249 -2.20 19.74 32.30
N CYS A 250 -2.00 19.01 31.19
CA CYS A 250 -1.11 19.44 30.10
C CYS A 250 -1.57 20.77 29.50
N GLN A 251 -2.88 20.96 29.32
CA GLN A 251 -3.46 22.23 28.86
C GLN A 251 -3.19 23.39 29.82
N HIS A 252 -3.31 23.17 31.13
CA HIS A 252 -3.01 24.18 32.15
C HIS A 252 -1.55 24.64 32.07
N TRP A 253 -0.63 23.70 31.83
CA TRP A 253 0.81 23.97 31.70
C TRP A 253 1.25 24.35 30.28
N GLY A 254 0.34 24.40 29.31
CA GLY A 254 0.64 24.76 27.92
C GLY A 254 1.49 23.73 27.16
N VAL A 255 1.51 22.47 27.61
CA VAL A 255 2.23 21.36 26.96
C VAL A 255 1.23 20.45 26.24
N SER A 256 1.60 19.87 25.09
CA SER A 256 0.73 18.88 24.45
C SER A 256 0.74 17.55 25.22
N ASP A 257 -0.41 16.87 25.32
CA ASP A 257 -0.52 15.59 26.03
C ASP A 257 0.43 14.52 25.44
N LYS A 258 0.66 14.59 24.12
CA LYS A 258 1.61 13.71 23.42
C LYS A 258 3.05 14.01 23.81
N THR A 259 3.45 15.29 23.83
CA THR A 259 4.80 15.69 24.23
C THR A 259 5.05 15.30 25.69
N TYR A 260 4.09 15.59 26.57
CA TYR A 260 4.16 15.22 27.97
C TYR A 260 4.36 13.71 28.16
N ARG A 261 3.56 12.87 27.51
CA ARG A 261 3.72 11.41 27.60
C ARG A 261 5.06 10.94 27.04
N HIS A 262 5.56 11.56 25.97
CA HIS A 262 6.85 11.19 25.42
C HIS A 262 7.98 11.46 26.41
N ARG A 263 7.97 12.66 26.99
CA ARG A 263 8.95 13.11 28.00
C ARG A 263 8.97 12.20 29.22
N ILE A 264 7.80 11.78 29.70
CA ILE A 264 7.68 10.93 30.88
C ILE A 264 8.06 9.47 30.56
N ILE A 265 7.58 8.92 29.45
CA ILE A 265 7.68 7.48 29.16
C ILE A 265 8.99 7.10 28.46
N TYR A 266 9.41 7.88 27.47
CA TYR A 266 10.56 7.54 26.63
C TYR A 266 11.81 8.30 27.10
N ASP A 267 11.65 9.57 27.49
CA ASP A 267 12.80 10.40 27.88
C ASP A 267 13.08 10.32 29.40
N GLY A 268 12.17 9.74 30.19
CA GLY A 268 12.34 9.52 31.63
C GLY A 268 12.38 10.82 32.47
N TRP A 269 11.73 11.89 32.01
CA TRP A 269 11.75 13.18 32.70
C TRP A 269 10.95 13.16 34.00
N SER A 270 11.33 14.04 34.94
CA SER A 270 10.51 14.32 36.12
C SER A 270 9.22 15.06 35.72
N LEU A 271 8.18 14.91 36.54
CA LEU A 271 6.87 15.54 36.32
C LEU A 271 6.96 17.07 36.17
N GLU A 272 7.75 17.71 37.03
CA GLU A 272 8.03 19.15 36.97
C GLU A 272 8.69 19.54 35.65
N LYS A 273 9.78 18.87 35.28
CA LYS A 273 10.50 19.15 34.03
C LYS A 273 9.63 18.92 32.81
N ALA A 274 8.82 17.86 32.82
CA ALA A 274 7.93 17.52 31.71
C ALA A 274 6.83 18.57 31.48
N LEU A 275 6.34 19.22 32.55
CA LEU A 275 5.28 20.23 32.49
C LEU A 275 5.81 21.66 32.30
N THR A 276 7.01 21.98 32.80
CA THR A 276 7.54 23.35 32.78
C THR A 276 8.41 23.66 31.56
N THR A 277 8.98 22.64 30.90
CA THR A 277 9.82 22.85 29.71
C THR A 277 8.96 23.29 28.53
N LYS A 278 9.05 24.56 28.14
CA LYS A 278 8.39 25.07 26.93
C LYS A 278 8.95 24.34 25.70
N ASP A 279 8.06 23.80 24.88
CA ASP A 279 8.39 23.20 23.58
C ASP A 279 8.85 24.32 22.62
N ILE A 280 10.12 24.71 22.68
CA ILE A 280 10.70 25.61 21.68
C ILE A 280 11.12 24.74 20.49
N TYR A 281 10.16 24.42 19.62
CA TYR A 281 10.45 23.79 18.33
C TYR A 281 10.96 24.84 17.34
N THR A 282 12.17 25.34 17.57
CA THR A 282 12.81 26.17 16.55
C THR A 282 13.30 25.32 15.39
N CYS A 283 13.20 25.84 14.17
CA CYS A 283 13.85 25.26 13.00
C CYS A 283 14.75 26.28 12.34
N THR A 284 15.84 25.80 11.74
CA THR A 284 16.81 26.64 11.03
C THR A 284 16.70 26.43 9.52
N ASP A 285 16.83 27.51 8.75
CA ASP A 285 17.00 27.41 7.31
C ASP A 285 18.46 27.10 6.93
N HIS A 286 18.74 27.04 5.62
CA HIS A 286 20.08 26.77 5.08
C HIS A 286 21.04 27.96 5.24
N LEU A 287 20.56 29.14 5.62
CA LEU A 287 21.35 30.35 5.90
C LEU A 287 21.64 30.53 7.41
N GLY A 288 21.08 29.66 8.25
CA GLY A 288 21.24 29.73 9.71
C GLY A 288 20.19 30.58 10.42
N ASN A 289 19.17 31.10 9.74
CA ASN A 289 18.10 31.84 10.40
C ASN A 289 17.20 30.90 11.20
N VAL A 290 16.87 31.29 12.43
CA VAL A 290 16.07 30.49 13.37
C VAL A 290 14.62 30.98 13.36
N TYR A 291 13.69 30.06 13.12
CA TYR A 291 12.24 30.32 13.09
C TYR A 291 11.55 29.57 14.23
N LYS A 292 10.44 30.10 14.76
CA LYS A 292 9.68 29.49 15.86
C LYS A 292 8.87 28.28 15.40
N SER A 293 8.67 28.13 14.08
CA SER A 293 8.01 26.96 13.52
C SER A 293 8.38 26.73 12.05
N LYS A 294 8.17 25.50 11.58
CA LYS A 294 8.26 25.15 10.15
C LYS A 294 7.21 25.86 9.29
N VAL A 295 6.17 26.45 9.89
CA VAL A 295 5.16 27.23 9.16
C VAL A 295 5.75 28.60 8.84
N GLU A 296 6.25 29.29 9.87
CA GLU A 296 6.90 30.59 9.76
C GLU A 296 8.11 30.54 8.80
N MET A 297 8.93 29.50 8.90
CA MET A 297 10.02 29.27 7.95
C MET A 297 9.49 29.06 6.52
N ALA A 298 8.38 28.33 6.34
CA ALA A 298 7.83 28.11 5.01
C ALA A 298 7.28 29.41 4.41
N GLU A 299 6.57 30.21 5.21
CA GLU A 299 5.98 31.49 4.81
C GLU A 299 7.05 32.51 4.42
N HIS A 300 8.14 32.61 5.19
CA HIS A 300 9.27 33.48 4.87
C HIS A 300 9.87 33.19 3.49
N TRP A 301 9.93 31.90 3.11
CA TRP A 301 10.46 31.46 1.82
C TRP A 301 9.38 31.33 0.73
N GLY A 302 8.15 31.80 0.97
CA GLY A 302 7.04 31.70 0.00
C GLY A 302 6.60 30.27 -0.32
N GLN A 303 6.93 29.31 0.54
CA GLN A 303 6.60 27.89 0.38
C GLN A 303 5.45 27.46 1.28
N LYS A 304 4.78 26.35 0.90
CA LYS A 304 3.81 25.69 1.79
C LYS A 304 4.54 24.67 2.67
N LYS A 305 4.24 24.66 3.97
CA LYS A 305 4.78 23.67 4.95
C LYS A 305 4.70 22.22 4.45
N GLY A 306 3.58 21.85 3.83
CA GLY A 306 3.38 20.49 3.28
C GLY A 306 4.39 20.14 2.19
N VAL A 307 4.70 21.09 1.31
CA VAL A 307 5.66 20.91 0.21
C VAL A 307 7.06 20.68 0.76
N ILE A 308 7.52 21.49 1.71
CA ILE A 308 8.83 21.30 2.36
C ILE A 308 8.88 19.93 3.05
N LYS A 309 7.82 19.56 3.79
CA LYS A 309 7.75 18.27 4.49
C LYS A 309 7.88 17.09 3.52
N ASP A 310 7.19 17.13 2.40
CA ASP A 310 7.20 16.03 1.43
C ASP A 310 8.53 15.97 0.68
N ARG A 311 9.13 17.13 0.36
CA ARG A 311 10.48 17.21 -0.22
C ARG A 311 11.54 16.61 0.71
N LEU A 312 11.55 16.98 1.99
CA LEU A 312 12.49 16.41 2.96
C LEU A 312 12.33 14.88 3.08
N LYS A 313 11.10 14.36 3.07
CA LYS A 313 10.85 12.90 3.05
C LYS A 313 11.39 12.21 1.80
N LEU A 314 11.41 12.91 0.67
CA LEU A 314 11.95 12.42 -0.60
C LEU A 314 13.48 12.58 -0.70
N GLY A 315 14.15 12.92 0.40
CA GLY A 315 15.61 13.11 0.46
C GLY A 315 16.06 14.41 -0.22
N TRP A 316 15.30 15.50 -0.07
CA TRP A 316 15.76 16.83 -0.47
C TRP A 316 16.62 17.46 0.62
N GLY A 317 17.65 18.19 0.21
CA GLY A 317 18.32 19.12 1.09
C GLY A 317 17.37 20.25 1.50
N ILE A 318 17.59 20.78 2.71
CA ILE A 318 16.77 21.87 3.25
C ILE A 318 16.82 23.12 2.36
N ARG A 319 17.97 23.36 1.72
CA ARG A 319 18.19 24.45 0.77
C ARG A 319 17.26 24.32 -0.44
N GLU A 320 17.36 23.23 -1.20
CA GLU A 320 16.54 23.03 -2.40
C GLU A 320 15.05 22.97 -2.06
N ALA A 321 14.73 22.46 -0.87
CA ALA A 321 13.34 22.35 -0.42
C ALA A 321 12.68 23.72 -0.17
N LEU A 322 13.46 24.72 0.25
CA LEU A 322 13.00 26.08 0.52
C LEU A 322 13.02 26.97 -0.73
N ILE A 323 14.05 26.84 -1.57
CA ILE A 323 14.27 27.74 -2.71
C ILE A 323 13.35 27.40 -3.89
N ILE A 324 13.21 26.11 -4.25
CA ILE A 324 12.53 25.74 -5.48
C ILE A 324 11.01 25.91 -5.32
N PRO A 325 10.30 26.70 -6.14
CA PRO A 325 8.85 26.86 -6.06
C PRO A 325 8.09 25.56 -6.34
N ASN A 326 6.87 25.45 -5.80
CA ASN A 326 6.07 24.22 -5.93
C ASN A 326 5.59 23.95 -7.38
N ASN A 327 5.45 24.99 -8.21
CA ASN A 327 4.95 24.89 -9.58
C ASN A 327 5.95 24.26 -10.57
N THR A 328 7.23 24.09 -10.21
CA THR A 328 8.27 23.56 -11.10
C THR A 328 8.51 22.05 -10.95
N SER A 329 7.60 21.34 -10.28
CA SER A 329 7.71 19.89 -9.99
C SER A 329 7.97 18.99 -11.20
N LYS A 330 7.53 19.38 -12.40
CA LYS A 330 7.78 18.63 -13.64
C LYS A 330 9.23 18.74 -14.13
N VAL A 331 9.92 19.84 -13.81
CA VAL A 331 11.24 20.14 -14.36
C VAL A 331 12.31 19.23 -13.77
N TYR A 332 12.32 19.09 -12.45
CA TYR A 332 13.31 18.28 -11.73
C TYR A 332 12.87 16.83 -11.47
N SER A 333 11.65 16.44 -11.86
CA SER A 333 11.20 15.04 -11.74
C SER A 333 12.01 14.13 -12.65
N THR A 334 12.38 12.95 -12.16
CA THR A 334 13.00 11.87 -12.96
C THR A 334 11.99 10.87 -13.48
N SER A 335 10.70 10.99 -13.11
CA SER A 335 9.64 10.11 -13.61
C SER A 335 9.47 10.27 -15.12
N GLY A 336 9.78 9.20 -15.86
CA GLY A 336 9.72 9.18 -17.33
C GLY A 336 10.99 9.67 -18.04
N LYS A 337 12.05 10.04 -17.32
CA LYS A 337 13.35 10.36 -17.92
C LYS A 337 14.16 9.09 -18.13
N LYS A 338 14.82 8.97 -19.30
CA LYS A 338 15.70 7.85 -19.64
C LYS A 338 17.01 7.95 -18.84
N VAL A 339 17.40 6.86 -18.18
CA VAL A 339 18.73 6.71 -17.58
C VAL A 339 19.76 6.62 -18.70
N LEU A 340 20.81 7.44 -18.65
CA LEU A 340 21.90 7.44 -19.62
C LEU A 340 22.94 6.37 -19.26
N PHE A 341 23.43 6.40 -18.03
CA PHE A 341 24.42 5.48 -17.49
C PHE A 341 24.35 5.47 -15.96
N GLU A 342 24.99 4.47 -15.34
CA GLU A 342 25.08 4.34 -13.89
C GLU A 342 26.53 4.20 -13.46
N ILE A 343 26.91 4.88 -12.38
CA ILE A 343 28.25 4.80 -11.78
C ILE A 343 28.04 4.53 -10.30
N ASP A 344 28.62 3.47 -9.77
CA ASP A 344 28.55 3.09 -8.35
C ASP A 344 27.11 3.01 -7.79
N GLY A 345 26.17 2.53 -8.61
CA GLY A 345 24.74 2.44 -8.24
C GLY A 345 23.99 3.76 -8.26
N ILE A 346 24.61 4.84 -8.74
CA ILE A 346 23.99 6.15 -8.93
C ILE A 346 23.60 6.31 -10.41
N SER A 347 22.31 6.47 -10.67
CA SER A 347 21.79 6.68 -12.02
C SER A 347 21.92 8.14 -12.47
N TYR A 348 22.49 8.35 -13.66
CA TYR A 348 22.58 9.65 -14.33
C TYR A 348 21.50 9.76 -15.41
N TYR A 349 20.83 10.91 -15.45
CA TYR A 349 19.72 11.18 -16.36
C TYR A 349 20.11 12.26 -17.37
N ALA A 350 19.64 12.09 -18.60
CA ALA A 350 19.68 13.18 -19.58
C ALA A 350 18.77 14.32 -19.08
N PHE A 351 19.35 15.50 -18.86
CA PHE A 351 18.63 16.66 -18.36
C PHE A 351 18.95 17.90 -19.20
N LYS A 352 17.94 18.42 -19.89
CA LYS A 352 17.99 19.73 -20.51
C LYS A 352 17.37 20.76 -19.59
N CYS A 353 18.16 21.72 -19.14
CA CYS A 353 17.67 22.74 -18.23
C CYS A 353 16.80 23.76 -18.99
N PRO A 354 15.55 24.02 -18.56
CA PRO A 354 14.70 25.01 -19.25
C PRO A 354 15.14 26.45 -19.01
N CYS A 355 15.97 26.74 -17.99
CA CYS A 355 16.45 28.10 -17.70
C CYS A 355 17.66 28.50 -18.55
N CYS A 356 18.66 27.63 -18.68
CA CYS A 356 19.87 27.91 -19.48
C CYS A 356 19.95 27.17 -20.81
N ASN A 357 18.96 26.33 -21.15
CA ASN A 357 18.89 25.53 -22.37
C ASN A 357 20.06 24.55 -22.62
N ASN A 358 20.95 24.40 -21.65
CA ASN A 358 22.08 23.48 -21.71
C ASN A 358 21.65 22.05 -21.37
N GLU A 359 22.36 21.09 -21.97
CA GLU A 359 22.14 19.65 -21.76
C GLU A 359 23.22 19.08 -20.85
N TYR A 360 22.78 18.32 -19.84
CA TYR A 360 23.61 17.76 -18.79
C TYR A 360 23.29 16.28 -18.59
N ALA A 361 24.28 15.53 -18.10
CA ALA A 361 24.07 14.22 -17.50
C ALA A 361 24.19 14.38 -15.98
N PHE A 362 23.05 14.41 -15.29
CA PHE A 362 22.99 14.70 -13.86
C PHE A 362 22.24 13.63 -13.08
N THR A 363 22.65 13.46 -11.83
CA THR A 363 21.89 12.72 -10.82
C THR A 363 20.63 13.50 -10.41
N LYS A 364 19.71 12.83 -9.74
CA LYS A 364 18.50 13.49 -9.19
C LYS A 364 18.84 14.64 -8.23
N GLU A 365 19.96 14.57 -7.52
CA GLU A 365 20.43 15.62 -6.61
C GLU A 365 21.00 16.81 -7.37
N GLU A 366 21.86 16.54 -8.36
CA GLU A 366 22.48 17.57 -9.20
C GLU A 366 21.45 18.35 -10.02
N ILE A 367 20.41 17.68 -10.54
CA ILE A 367 19.30 18.36 -11.23
C ILE A 367 18.64 19.38 -10.29
N ARG A 368 18.37 19.00 -9.04
CA ARG A 368 17.73 19.87 -8.04
C ARG A 368 18.65 21.04 -7.68
N SER A 369 19.91 20.76 -7.38
CA SER A 369 20.90 21.78 -6.99
C SER A 369 21.15 22.78 -8.13
N HIS A 370 21.34 22.30 -9.36
CA HIS A 370 21.47 23.15 -10.55
C HIS A 370 20.25 24.06 -10.72
N TYR A 371 19.05 23.51 -10.57
CA TYR A 371 17.83 24.27 -10.72
C TYR A 371 17.64 25.31 -9.60
N ALA A 372 17.99 24.97 -8.35
CA ALA A 372 18.00 25.92 -7.23
C ALA A 372 18.91 27.13 -7.48
N ASN A 373 20.05 26.94 -8.14
CA ASN A 373 20.99 28.02 -8.45
C ASN A 373 20.39 29.08 -9.39
N HIS A 374 19.48 28.69 -10.32
CA HIS A 374 18.79 29.65 -11.19
C HIS A 374 17.86 30.57 -10.41
N PHE A 375 17.21 30.07 -9.34
CA PHE A 375 16.36 30.88 -8.48
C PHE A 375 17.16 31.87 -7.63
N GLU A 376 18.32 31.48 -7.13
CA GLU A 376 19.19 32.39 -6.37
C GLU A 376 19.79 33.50 -7.23
N LYS A 377 20.08 33.20 -8.51
CA LYS A 377 20.64 34.19 -9.45
C LYS A 377 19.60 35.12 -10.08
N GLY A 378 18.31 34.81 -9.93
CA GLY A 378 17.23 35.59 -10.55
C GLY A 378 17.10 35.37 -12.06
N ASP A 379 17.67 34.29 -12.60
CA ASP A 379 17.73 34.01 -14.05
C ASP A 379 16.39 33.53 -14.66
N MET A 380 15.26 33.69 -13.95
CA MET A 380 13.95 33.32 -14.48
C MET A 380 13.34 34.47 -15.27
N ASN A 381 13.44 34.40 -16.59
CA ASN A 381 12.57 35.15 -17.48
C ASN A 381 11.12 34.76 -17.20
N GLU A 382 10.30 35.73 -16.79
CA GLU A 382 8.84 35.60 -16.71
C GLU A 382 8.28 35.32 -18.10
N HIS A 383 7.87 34.07 -18.35
CA HIS A 383 7.02 33.70 -19.48
C HIS A 383 5.83 32.87 -19.01
#